data_AF-X1H020-F1
#
_entry.id   AF-X1H020-F1
#
_cell.length_a   1.000
_cell.length_b   1.000
_cell.length_c   1.000
_cell.angle_alpha   90.00
_cell.angle_beta   90.00
_cell.angle_gamma   90.00
#
_symmetry.space_group_name_H-M   'P 1'
#
loop_
_entity.id
_entity.type
_entity.pdbx_description
1 polymer ?
#
loop_
_entity_poly.entity_id
_entity_poly.type
_entity_poly.pdbx_seq_one_letter_code
_entity_poly.pdbx_strand_id
1 'polypeptide(L)'
;MYDKSILAYAKQLKRPVFTTRELAMLSGSSLSNTTQKLNFLEKSGLVFKVARGIWAEAGNEKLSPYALIPFLLPKHRAYVSFISALHLYG
;
A
#
# COMPACT_ATOMS: atom_id res chain seq x y z
N MET A 1 7.61 23.66 -11.56
CA MET A 1 6.75 22.64 -10.91
C MET A 1 7.65 21.75 -10.10
N TYR A 2 7.61 21.82 -8.76
CA TYR A 2 8.39 20.91 -7.91
C TYR A 2 7.75 19.52 -8.01
N ASP A 3 8.47 18.57 -8.61
CA ASP A 3 8.03 17.17 -8.71
C ASP A 3 8.04 16.60 -7.28
N LYS A 4 6.88 16.61 -6.62
CA LYS A 4 6.74 16.02 -5.28
C LYS A 4 7.12 14.55 -5.39
N SER A 5 7.91 14.06 -4.44
CA SER A 5 8.27 12.65 -4.36
C SER A 5 7.00 11.79 -4.30
N ILE A 6 7.01 10.61 -4.93
CA ILE A 6 5.89 9.64 -4.88
C ILE A 6 5.50 9.33 -3.43
N LEU A 7 6.46 9.35 -2.51
CA LEU A 7 6.17 9.18 -1.08
C LEU A 7 5.27 10.26 -0.50
N ALA A 8 5.38 11.51 -0.98
CA ALA A 8 4.50 12.59 -0.54
C ALA A 8 3.04 12.31 -0.94
N TYR A 9 2.82 11.76 -2.14
CA TYR A 9 1.50 11.31 -2.59
C TYR A 9 1.00 10.10 -1.79
N ALA A 10 1.89 9.16 -1.45
CA ALA A 10 1.53 8.03 -0.58
C ALA A 10 1.09 8.51 0.81
N LYS A 11 1.79 9.48 1.40
CA LYS A 11 1.41 10.06 2.70
C LYS A 11 0.07 10.80 2.67
N GLN A 12 -0.35 11.35 1.53
CA GLN A 12 -1.68 11.96 1.39
C GLN A 12 -2.82 10.95 1.55
N LEU A 13 -2.60 9.66 1.29
CA LEU A 13 -3.60 8.61 1.46
C LEU A 13 -3.89 8.30 2.94
N LYS A 14 -3.08 8.80 3.89
CA LYS A 14 -3.23 8.61 5.35
C LYS A 14 -3.37 7.15 5.80
N ARG A 15 -2.82 6.20 5.03
CA ARG A 15 -2.85 4.77 5.33
C ARG A 15 -1.55 4.10 4.87
N PRO A 16 -1.13 3.00 5.53
CA PRO A 16 0.16 2.37 5.25
C PRO A 16 0.16 1.54 3.96
N VAL A 17 -1.00 1.20 3.40
CA VAL A 17 -1.16 0.33 2.22
C VAL A 17 -1.79 1.12 1.08
N PHE A 18 -1.23 1.01 -0.11
CA PHE A 18 -1.68 1.74 -1.29
C PHE A 18 -1.38 0.97 -2.57
N THR A 19 -2.06 1.35 -3.65
CA THR A 19 -1.86 0.73 -4.97
C THR A 19 -1.08 1.63 -5.92
N THR A 20 -0.42 1.01 -6.91
CA THR A 20 0.19 1.75 -8.03
C THR A 20 -0.82 2.62 -8.78
N ARG A 21 -2.07 2.16 -8.89
CA ARG A 21 -3.13 2.89 -9.60
C ARG A 21 -3.52 4.16 -8.87
N GLU A 22 -3.65 4.11 -7.55
CA GLU A 22 -3.95 5.27 -6.71
C GLU A 22 -2.84 6.32 -6.80
N LEU A 23 -1.58 5.89 -6.71
CA LEU A 23 -0.43 6.81 -6.81
C LEU A 23 -0.28 7.41 -8.20
N ALA A 24 -0.52 6.63 -9.26
CA ALA A 24 -0.52 7.14 -10.63
C ALA A 24 -1.60 8.21 -10.82
N MET A 25 -2.80 7.97 -10.28
CA MET A 25 -3.91 8.92 -10.35
C MET A 25 -3.63 10.21 -9.56
N LEU A 26 -3.05 10.12 -8.37
CA LEU A 26 -2.70 11.28 -7.53
C LEU A 26 -1.53 12.09 -8.11
N SER A 27 -0.54 11.42 -8.69
CA SER A 27 0.64 12.08 -9.29
C SER A 27 0.43 12.56 -10.72
N GLY A 28 -0.69 12.18 -11.36
CA GLY A 28 -0.95 12.47 -12.78
C GLY A 28 0.04 11.78 -13.74
N SER A 29 0.68 10.70 -13.29
CA SER A 29 1.74 10.00 -14.05
C SER A 29 1.27 8.65 -14.57
N SER A 30 2.01 8.08 -15.53
CA SER A 30 1.68 6.75 -16.05
C SER A 30 1.93 5.66 -15.02
N LEU A 31 1.19 4.54 -15.15
CA LEU A 31 1.39 3.36 -14.29
C LEU A 31 2.82 2.84 -14.34
N SER A 32 3.45 2.85 -15.52
CA SER A 32 4.83 2.40 -15.71
C SER A 32 5.83 3.27 -14.95
N ASN A 33 5.70 4.60 -15.06
CA ASN A 33 6.56 5.55 -14.35
C ASN A 33 6.37 5.42 -12.83
N THR A 34 5.12 5.33 -12.36
CA THR A 34 4.81 5.12 -10.94
C THR A 34 5.44 3.82 -10.42
N THR A 35 5.31 2.73 -11.18
CA THR A 35 5.89 1.43 -10.81
C THR A 35 7.41 1.49 -10.77
N GLN A 36 8.05 2.15 -11.74
CA GLN A 36 9.51 2.31 -11.77
C GLN A 36 10.02 3.12 -10.57
N LYS A 37 9.35 4.24 -10.26
CA LYS A 37 9.66 5.06 -9.08
C LYS A 37 9.43 4.28 -7.76
N LEU A 38 8.40 3.43 -7.67
CA LEU A 38 8.17 2.56 -6.51
C LEU A 38 9.22 1.46 -6.37
N ASN A 39 9.63 0.80 -7.47
CA ASN A 39 10.72 -0.17 -7.44
C ASN A 39 12.04 0.47 -6.99
N PHE A 40 12.27 1.74 -7.34
CA PHE A 40 13.43 2.50 -6.85
C PHE A 40 13.33 2.72 -5.33
N LEU A 41 12.16 3.11 -4.81
CA LEU A 41 11.91 3.31 -3.39
C LEU A 41 11.96 2.00 -2.57
N GLU A 42 11.62 0.89 -3.19
CA GLU A 42 11.75 -0.45 -2.60
C GLU A 42 13.22 -0.79 -2.35
N LYS A 43 14.10 -0.51 -3.31
CA LYS A 43 15.55 -0.70 -3.15
C LYS A 43 16.14 0.16 -2.05
N SER A 44 15.58 1.34 -1.78
CA SER A 44 15.99 2.18 -0.66
C SER A 44 15.33 1.81 0.67
N GLY A 45 14.49 0.76 0.71
CA GLY A 45 13.84 0.27 1.92
C GLY A 45 12.75 1.20 2.48
N LEU A 46 12.20 2.12 1.67
CA LEU A 46 11.16 3.07 2.11
C LEU A 46 9.75 2.53 1.90
N VAL A 47 9.60 1.62 0.95
CA VAL A 47 8.37 0.86 0.69
C VAL A 47 8.75 -0.58 0.45
N PHE A 48 7.79 -1.49 0.56
CA PHE A 48 7.98 -2.87 0.15
C PHE A 48 6.76 -3.35 -0.62
N LYS A 49 7.00 -4.28 -1.55
CA LYS A 49 5.96 -4.86 -2.37
C LYS A 49 5.26 -5.97 -1.61
N VAL A 50 3.94 -5.85 -1.46
CA VAL A 50 3.10 -6.90 -0.86
C VAL A 50 2.66 -7.89 -1.93
N ALA A 51 2.13 -7.37 -3.04
CA ALA A 51 1.59 -8.16 -4.14
C ALA A 51 1.61 -7.34 -5.44
N ARG A 52 1.11 -7.89 -6.55
CA ARG A 52 1.09 -7.20 -7.84
C ARG A 52 0.28 -5.90 -7.75
N GLY A 53 0.98 -4.77 -7.81
CA GLY A 53 0.38 -3.44 -7.76
C GLY A 53 -0.05 -2.98 -6.37
N ILE A 54 0.31 -3.74 -5.32
CA ILE A 54 -0.01 -3.43 -3.91
C ILE A 54 1.31 -3.22 -3.18
N TRP A 55 1.40 -2.09 -2.51
CA TRP A 55 2.59 -1.60 -1.84
C TRP A 55 2.24 -1.18 -0.42
N ALA A 56 3.25 -1.25 0.45
CA ALA A 56 3.14 -0.75 1.81
C ALA A 56 4.36 0.08 2.18
N GLU A 57 4.16 1.06 3.05
CA GLU A 57 5.23 1.89 3.63
C GLU A 57 6.07 1.04 4.59
N ALA A 58 7.39 1.08 4.43
CA ALA A 58 8.32 0.38 5.31
C ALA A 58 8.53 1.18 6.61
N GLY A 59 8.80 0.49 7.72
CA GLY A 59 9.04 1.13 9.03
C GLY A 59 7.77 1.60 9.74
N ASN A 60 6.59 1.29 9.23
CA ASN A 60 5.34 1.56 9.92
C ASN A 60 4.96 0.35 10.79
N GLU A 61 5.20 0.45 12.10
CA GLU A 61 4.77 -0.54 13.11
C GLU A 61 3.25 -0.79 13.11
N LYS A 62 2.47 0.07 12.43
CA LYS A 62 1.01 -0.04 12.34
C LYS A 62 0.52 -0.85 11.14
N LEU A 63 1.39 -1.54 10.40
CA LEU A 63 0.94 -2.43 9.34
C LEU A 63 0.28 -3.67 9.93
N SER A 64 -1.04 -3.57 10.14
CA SER A 64 -1.87 -4.72 10.48
C SER A 64 -2.03 -5.65 9.26
N PRO A 65 -1.87 -6.97 9.40
CA PRO A 65 -2.19 -7.93 8.35
C PRO A 65 -3.64 -7.77 7.82
N TYR A 66 -4.55 -7.34 8.68
CA TYR A 66 -5.96 -7.11 8.32
C TYR A 66 -6.15 -5.89 7.40
N ALA A 67 -5.23 -4.91 7.45
CA ALA A 67 -5.27 -3.75 6.56
C ALA A 67 -4.97 -4.10 5.09
N LEU A 68 -4.33 -5.26 4.84
CA LEU A 68 -4.02 -5.74 3.48
C LEU A 68 -5.20 -6.43 2.82
N ILE A 69 -6.13 -6.99 3.60
CA ILE A 69 -7.21 -7.85 3.11
C ILE A 69 -8.08 -7.18 2.04
N PRO A 70 -8.53 -5.91 2.20
CA PRO A 70 -9.33 -5.24 1.17
C PRO A 70 -8.61 -5.09 -0.17
N PHE A 71 -7.26 -5.01 -0.16
CA PHE A 71 -6.44 -4.87 -1.36
C PHE A 71 -6.16 -6.22 -2.02
N LEU A 72 -5.96 -7.27 -1.22
CA LEU A 72 -5.70 -8.63 -1.71
C LEU A 72 -6.96 -9.30 -2.28
N LEU A 73 -8.11 -9.05 -1.66
CA LEU A 73 -9.39 -9.69 -1.98
C LEU A 73 -10.49 -8.67 -2.35
N PRO A 74 -10.27 -7.76 -3.32
CA PRO A 74 -11.18 -6.64 -3.57
C PRO A 74 -12.56 -7.08 -4.08
N LYS A 75 -12.68 -8.31 -4.62
CA LYS A 75 -13.93 -8.86 -5.17
C LYS A 75 -14.59 -9.90 -4.26
N HIS A 76 -13.97 -10.26 -3.14
CA HIS A 76 -14.46 -11.32 -2.26
C HIS A 76 -14.73 -10.75 -0.88
N ARG A 77 -15.83 -11.19 -0.26
CA ARG A 77 -16.06 -10.96 1.17
C ARG A 77 -15.18 -11.93 1.95
N ALA A 78 -14.03 -11.45 2.39
CA ALA A 78 -13.15 -12.19 3.27
C ALA A 78 -13.64 -12.04 4.72
N TYR A 79 -13.74 -13.15 5.44
CA TYR A 79 -14.06 -13.16 6.86
C TYR A 79 -12.82 -13.55 7.65
N VAL A 80 -12.65 -12.91 8.81
CA VAL A 80 -11.63 -13.29 9.78
C VAL A 80 -12.11 -14.57 10.46
N SER A 81 -11.26 -15.59 10.52
CA SER A 81 -11.60 -16.87 11.16
C SER A 81 -11.83 -16.69 12.67
N PHE A 82 -12.51 -17.64 13.31
CA PHE A 82 -12.89 -17.55 14.72
C PHE A 82 -11.71 -17.19 15.64
N ILE A 83 -10.58 -17.88 15.52
CA ILE A 83 -9.40 -17.63 16.37
C ILE A 83 -8.81 -16.25 16.13
N SER A 84 -8.72 -15.82 14.86
CA SER A 84 -8.23 -14.48 14.52
C SER A 84 -9.18 -13.38 15.00
N ALA A 85 -10.49 -13.62 14.99
CA ALA A 85 -11.49 -12.69 15.50
C ALA A 85 -11.42 -12.62 17.04
N LEU A 86 -11.28 -13.76 17.71
CA LEU A 86 -11.09 -13.79 19.17
C LEU A 86 -9.80 -13.05 19.58
N HIS A 87 -8.72 -13.18 18.82
CA HIS A 87 -7.49 -12.42 19.09
C HIS A 87 -7.66 -10.90 18.91
N LEU A 88 -8.56 -10.46 18.02
CA LEU A 88 -8.82 -9.03 17.77
C LEU A 88 -9.78 -8.40 18.79
N TYR A 89 -10.70 -9.19 19.36
CA TYR A 89 -11.84 -8.69 20.14
C TYR A 89 -12.00 -9.29 21.53
N GLY A 90 -11.23 -10.33 21.88
CA GLY A 90 -11.23 -10.98 23.20
C GLY A 90 -10.19 -10.36 24.12
#